data_AF-A0A0G3H6K4-F1
#
_entry.id   AF-A0A0G3H6K4-F1
#
_cell.length_a   1.000
_cell.length_b   1.000
_cell.length_c   1.000
_cell.angle_alpha   90.00
_cell.angle_beta   90.00
_cell.angle_gamma   90.00
#
_symmetry.space_group_name_H-M   'P 1'
#
loop_
_entity.id
_entity.type
_entity.pdbx_description
1 polymer ?
#
loop_
_entity_poly.entity_id
_entity_poly.type
_entity_poly.pdbx_seq_one_letter_code
_entity_poly.pdbx_strand_id
1 'polypeptide(L)'
;MRRTAEISLTITGAADADNITIIDASPVTVDNYYSGFQQPGKLRDHAIRRLVDLPVVGFPTRQHIRVPRFTFTKESCPIIRAEQLL
;
A
#
# COMPACT_ATOMS: atom_id res chain seq x y z
N MET A 1 -14.39 -2.57 19.94
CA MET A 1 -14.69 -1.83 18.69
C MET A 1 -13.99 -2.55 17.54
N ARG A 2 -14.72 -3.06 16.55
CA ARG A 2 -14.15 -3.71 15.35
C ARG A 2 -14.02 -2.64 14.27
N ARG A 3 -12.81 -2.40 13.75
CA ARG A 3 -12.60 -1.55 12.58
C ARG A 3 -12.49 -2.49 11.37
N THR A 4 -13.40 -2.34 10.41
CA THR A 4 -13.37 -3.08 9.16
C THR A 4 -12.97 -2.10 8.06
N ALA A 5 -11.97 -2.47 7.26
CA ALA A 5 -11.59 -1.74 6.06
C ALA A 5 -11.73 -2.68 4.86
N GLU A 6 -12.32 -2.18 3.78
CA GLU A 6 -12.37 -2.87 2.50
C GLU A 6 -11.15 -2.46 1.67
N ILE A 7 -10.46 -3.44 1.09
CA ILE A 7 -9.25 -3.22 0.29
C ILE A 7 -9.32 -4.09 -0.96
N SER A 8 -9.22 -3.49 -2.15
CA SER A 8 -9.18 -4.23 -3.41
C SER A 8 -7.76 -4.73 -3.70
N LEU A 9 -7.58 -6.05 -3.63
CA LEU A 9 -6.31 -6.73 -3.85
C LEU A 9 -6.49 -7.90 -4.81
N THR A 10 -5.49 -8.12 -5.67
CA THR A 10 -5.36 -9.35 -6.46
C THR A 10 -4.47 -10.32 -5.70
N ILE A 11 -4.99 -11.50 -5.36
CA ILE A 11 -4.18 -12.59 -4.79
C ILE A 11 -3.22 -13.11 -5.88
N THR A 12 -1.93 -13.10 -5.58
CA THR A 12 -0.87 -13.56 -6.49
C THR A 12 -0.27 -14.89 -6.06
N GLY A 13 -0.53 -15.33 -4.83
CA GLY A 13 -0.06 -16.61 -4.33
C GLY A 13 -0.63 -16.91 -2.95
N ALA A 14 -0.61 -18.19 -2.59
CA ALA A 14 -0.88 -18.66 -1.25
C ALA A 14 0.11 -19.78 -0.92
N ALA A 15 0.68 -19.73 0.27
CA ALA A 15 1.63 -20.71 0.76
C ALA A 15 1.25 -21.16 2.17
N ASP A 16 1.41 -22.46 2.41
CA ASP A 16 1.40 -23.00 3.76
C ASP A 16 2.75 -22.72 4.42
N ALA A 17 2.72 -22.13 5.61
CA ALA A 17 3.89 -21.80 6.40
C ALA A 17 3.67 -22.30 7.83
N ASP A 18 3.52 -23.62 7.93
CA ASP A 18 3.27 -24.40 9.13
C ASP A 18 1.98 -23.99 9.84
N ASN A 19 2.10 -23.10 10.82
CA ASN A 19 1.00 -22.68 11.68
C ASN A 19 0.25 -21.47 11.14
N ILE A 20 0.61 -21.01 9.95
CA ILE A 20 -0.05 -19.91 9.28
C ILE A 20 -0.17 -20.16 7.78
N THR A 21 -1.20 -19.58 7.16
CA THR A 21 -1.24 -19.42 5.71
C THR A 21 -0.73 -18.03 5.34
N ILE A 22 0.23 -17.95 4.42
CA ILE A 22 0.69 -16.70 3.82
C ILE A 22 -0.08 -16.49 2.52
N ILE A 23 -0.74 -15.33 2.40
CA ILE A 23 -1.37 -14.88 1.17
C ILE A 23 -0.55 -13.73 0.61
N ASP A 24 0.02 -13.92 -0.57
CA ASP A 24 0.68 -12.85 -1.32
C ASP A 24 -0.34 -12.15 -2.21
N ALA A 25 -0.32 -10.83 -2.22
CA ALA A 25 -1.23 -10.02 -3.00
C ALA A 25 -0.58 -8.76 -3.55
N SER A 26 -1.16 -8.21 -4.61
CA SER A 26 -0.83 -6.89 -5.15
C SER A 26 -2.09 -6.02 -5.22
N PRO A 27 -1.99 -4.69 -5.05
CA PRO A 27 -3.13 -3.80 -5.24
C PRO A 27 -3.72 -3.89 -6.64
N VAL A 28 -5.05 -3.80 -6.74
CA VAL A 28 -5.75 -3.74 -8.05
C VAL A 28 -5.53 -2.38 -8.71
N THR A 29 -5.65 -1.32 -7.92
CA THR A 29 -5.39 0.06 -8.33
C THR A 29 -4.44 0.71 -7.35
N VAL A 30 -3.60 1.61 -7.88
CA VAL A 30 -2.64 2.37 -7.08
C VAL A 30 -2.70 3.81 -7.53
N ASP A 31 -3.02 4.69 -6.59
CA ASP A 31 -2.83 6.12 -6.78
C ASP A 31 -1.33 6.43 -6.63
N ASN A 32 -0.73 6.96 -7.69
CA ASN A 32 0.67 7.36 -7.73
C ASN A 32 0.86 8.89 -7.67
N TYR A 33 -0.20 9.65 -7.39
CA TYR A 33 -0.14 11.10 -7.18
C TYR A 33 0.25 11.42 -5.74
N TYR A 34 1.02 12.50 -5.58
CA TYR A 34 1.34 13.00 -4.24
C TYR A 34 0.20 13.88 -3.75
N SER A 35 -0.21 13.77 -2.49
CA SER A 35 -1.33 14.54 -1.92
C SER A 35 -1.21 16.08 -2.03
N GLY A 36 -0.02 16.60 -2.34
CA GLY A 36 0.22 18.02 -2.60
C GLY A 36 0.50 18.40 -4.06
N PHE A 37 0.59 17.44 -5.00
CA PHE A 37 0.92 17.70 -6.41
C PHE A 37 0.12 16.79 -7.36
N GLN A 38 -0.45 17.37 -8.41
CA GLN A 38 -1.15 16.61 -9.47
C GLN A 38 -0.21 15.95 -10.49
N GLN A 39 1.05 15.68 -10.12
CA GLN A 39 1.99 14.98 -10.97
C GLN A 39 2.18 13.53 -10.50
N PRO A 40 2.15 12.55 -11.42
CA PRO A 40 2.37 11.16 -11.06
C PRO A 40 3.84 10.94 -10.69
N GLY A 41 4.08 10.18 -9.60
CA GLY A 41 5.41 9.79 -9.18
C GLY A 41 6.00 8.71 -10.09
N LYS A 42 7.33 8.70 -10.22
CA LYS A 42 8.03 7.62 -10.93
C LYS A 42 8.11 6.39 -10.04
N LEU A 43 7.69 5.23 -10.56
CA LEU A 43 7.85 3.96 -9.86
C LEU A 43 9.34 3.72 -9.56
N ARG A 44 9.66 3.54 -8.28
CA ARG A 44 11.02 3.22 -7.84
C ARG A 44 11.22 1.72 -7.73
N ASP A 45 10.43 1.10 -6.86
CA ASP A 45 10.51 -0.32 -6.52
C ASP A 45 9.22 -0.78 -5.84
N HIS A 46 9.18 -2.03 -5.39
CA HIS A 46 8.09 -2.55 -4.59
C HIS A 46 8.60 -2.96 -3.21
N ALA A 47 7.79 -2.75 -2.19
CA ALA A 47 8.04 -3.24 -0.84
C ALA A 47 6.98 -4.28 -0.46
N ILE A 48 7.37 -5.27 0.33
CA ILE A 48 6.41 -6.18 0.97
C ILE A 48 5.95 -5.57 2.29
N ARG A 49 4.64 -5.50 2.49
CA ARG A 49 3.99 -5.00 3.70
C ARG A 49 3.07 -6.08 4.25
N ARG A 50 3.09 -6.27 5.57
CA ARG A 50 2.18 -7.19 6.24
C ARG A 50 0.96 -6.44 6.75
N LEU A 51 -0.24 -6.95 6.45
CA LEU A 51 -1.46 -6.51 7.15
C LEU A 51 -1.55 -7.21 8.50
N VAL A 52 -1.83 -6.43 9.55
CA VAL A 52 -1.86 -6.90 10.94
C VAL A 52 -3.27 -7.10 11.50
N ASP A 53 -4.28 -6.48 10.89
CA ASP A 53 -5.68 -6.49 11.36
C ASP A 53 -6.63 -7.15 10.36
N LEU A 54 -6.29 -8.34 9.88
CA LEU A 54 -7.16 -9.08 8.97
C LEU A 54 -8.32 -9.72 9.73
N PRO A 55 -9.58 -9.37 9.45
CA PRO A 55 -10.73 -10.02 10.05
C PRO A 55 -11.00 -11.36 9.33
N VAL A 56 -10.08 -12.31 9.45
CA VAL A 56 -10.23 -13.67 8.93
C VAL A 56 -10.81 -14.56 10.03
N VAL A 57 -11.89 -15.26 9.73
CA VAL A 57 -12.44 -16.31 10.60
C VAL A 57 -11.82 -17.63 10.14
N GLY A 58 -11.10 -18.33 11.02
CA GLY A 58 -10.45 -19.62 10.70
C GLY A 58 -8.99 -19.70 11.14
N PHE A 59 -8.18 -20.44 10.36
CA PHE A 59 -6.75 -20.65 10.63
C PHE A 59 -5.96 -19.33 10.58
N PRO A 60 -4.93 -19.15 11.44
CA PRO A 60 -4.14 -17.92 11.46
C PRO A 60 -3.59 -17.57 10.08
N THR A 61 -3.96 -16.41 9.55
CA THR A 61 -3.59 -15.98 8.20
C THR A 61 -2.76 -14.70 8.25
N ARG A 62 -1.72 -14.61 7.42
CA ARG A 62 -0.93 -13.39 7.20
C ARG A 62 -1.03 -13.00 5.75
N GLN A 63 -1.37 -11.73 5.49
CA GLN A 63 -1.35 -11.20 4.13
C GLN A 63 -0.12 -10.33 3.92
N HIS A 64 0.69 -10.72 2.93
CA HIS A 64 1.78 -9.95 2.41
C HIS A 64 1.33 -9.23 1.15
N ILE A 65 1.47 -7.90 1.16
CA ILE A 65 1.09 -7.06 0.05
C ILE A 65 2.35 -6.48 -0.56
N ARG A 66 2.53 -6.73 -1.86
CA ARG A 66 3.54 -6.07 -2.68
C ARG A 66 3.03 -4.69 -3.08
N VAL A 67 3.45 -3.66 -2.36
CA VAL A 67 3.06 -2.28 -2.63
C VAL A 67 4.13 -1.56 -3.45
N PRO A 68 3.78 -0.81 -4.51
CA PRO A 68 4.74 0.03 -5.20
C PRO A 68 5.14 1.23 -4.33
N ARG A 69 6.40 1.64 -4.46
CA ARG A 69 6.91 2.89 -3.88
C ARG A 69 7.31 3.81 -5.01
N PHE A 70 6.85 5.05 -4.93
CA PHE A 70 7.15 6.07 -5.93
C PHE A 70 8.19 7.05 -5.39
N THR A 71 8.97 7.62 -6.31
CA THR A 71 9.87 8.74 -6.07
C THR A 71 9.36 9.96 -6.82
N PHE A 72 9.41 11.11 -6.15
CA PHE A 72 9.07 12.41 -6.72
C PHE A 72 10.35 13.24 -6.82
N THR A 73 10.62 13.84 -7.97
CA THR A 73 11.76 14.74 -8.18
C THR A 73 11.40 16.15 -7.72
N LYS A 74 12.37 16.90 -7.16
CA LYS A 74 12.12 18.25 -6.64
C LYS A 74 11.62 19.25 -7.70
N GLU A 75 11.90 19.02 -8.99
CA GLU A 75 11.41 19.88 -10.08
C GLU A 75 9.89 19.80 -10.25
N SER A 76 9.24 18.73 -9.78
CA SER A 76 7.77 18.63 -9.73
C SER A 76 7.17 19.17 -8.43
N CYS A 77 8.00 19.76 -7.56
CA CYS A 77 7.63 20.35 -6.28
C CYS A 77 7.83 21.87 -6.35
N PRO A 78 6.83 22.68 -6.79
CA PRO A 78 6.85 24.09 -6.47
C PRO A 78 6.93 24.19 -4.95
N ILE A 79 8.02 24.75 -4.46
CA ILE A 79 8.22 25.11 -3.06
C ILE A 79 6.96 25.84 -2.62
N ILE A 80 6.14 25.23 -1.77
CA ILE A 80 5.09 25.97 -1.09
C ILE A 80 5.85 26.97 -0.20
N ARG A 81 5.89 28.23 -0.62
CA ARG A 81 6.25 29.32 0.28
C ARG A 81 5.27 29.25 1.43
N ALA A 82 5.78 29.28 2.66
CA ALA A 82 5.01 29.22 3.90
C ALA A 82 4.03 30.41 4.11
N GLU A 83 3.70 31.16 3.06
CA GLU A 83 2.91 32.40 3.09
C GLU A 83 1.43 32.17 2.72
N GLN A 84 1.01 30.94 2.40
CA GLN A 84 -0.39 30.61 2.04
C GLN A 84 -1.17 29.83 3.11
N LEU A 85 -0.71 29.83 4.36
CA LEU A 85 -1.47 29.35 5.52
C LEU A 85 -1.82 30.50 6.47
N LEU A 86 -2.45 31.54 5.92
CA LEU A 86 -3.27 32.51 6.65
C LEU A 86 -4.74 32.29 6.30
#